data_AF-V4JPI9-F1
#
_entry.id   AF-V4JPI9-F1
#
_cell.length_a   1.000
_cell.length_b   1.000
_cell.length_c   1.000
_cell.angle_alpha   90.00
_cell.angle_beta   90.00
_cell.angle_gamma   90.00
#
_symmetry.space_group_name_H-M   'P 1'
#
loop_
_entity.id
_entity.type
_entity.pdbx_description
1 polymer ?
#
loop_
_entity_poly.entity_id
_entity_poly.type
_entity_poly.pdbx_seq_one_letter_code
_entity_poly.pdbx_strand_id
1 'polypeptide(L)'
;MAWYSPLVYAFTQSLPSIVEFIVIVIIGVIVAYGVAAVLRRALSLKYFDQYPEVKGLLGLSVGAVKAFIILVTLAIAFSVLKLGPATLYMQEIANYLPSLAGAIILLTLGVALINILVDYIQRQVGGASSPFMASVFNILRFGLYAVIIKIAVQLAIFYLDTLHQPLPLL
;
A
#
# COMPACT_ATOMS: atom_id res chain seq x y z
N MET A 1 20.43 7.45 -45.47
CA MET A 1 19.35 7.83 -44.53
C MET A 1 18.47 6.63 -44.33
N ALA A 2 18.48 6.02 -43.14
CA ALA A 2 17.81 4.74 -42.91
C ALA A 2 16.28 4.93 -42.83
N TRP A 3 15.54 4.15 -43.60
CA TRP A 3 14.08 4.10 -43.72
C TRP A 3 13.41 3.42 -42.51
N TYR A 4 13.86 3.69 -41.28
CA TYR A 4 13.17 3.16 -40.12
C TYR A 4 11.87 3.94 -39.91
N SER A 5 10.75 3.21 -39.83
CA SER A 5 9.50 3.84 -39.42
C SER A 5 9.68 4.43 -38.02
N PRO A 6 9.08 5.59 -37.71
CA PRO A 6 9.19 6.23 -36.39
C PRO A 6 8.89 5.29 -35.22
N LEU A 7 8.05 4.27 -35.46
CA LEU A 7 7.69 3.23 -34.49
C LEU A 7 8.87 2.30 -34.15
N VAL A 8 9.65 1.89 -35.16
CA VAL A 8 10.80 0.99 -34.93
C VAL A 8 11.93 1.73 -34.20
N TYR A 9 12.11 3.01 -34.51
CA TYR A 9 13.06 3.87 -33.79
C TYR A 9 12.65 4.08 -32.33
N ALA A 10 11.37 4.38 -32.06
CA ALA A 10 10.85 4.52 -30.70
C ALA A 10 10.97 3.21 -29.89
N PHE A 11 10.69 2.06 -30.52
CA PHE A 11 10.79 0.74 -29.88
C PHE A 11 12.23 0.38 -29.51
N THR A 12 13.18 0.58 -30.42
CA THR A 12 14.60 0.28 -30.18
C THR A 12 15.21 1.16 -29.08
N GLN A 13 14.78 2.42 -28.98
CA GLN A 13 15.19 3.32 -27.89
C GLN A 13 14.56 2.97 -26.53
N SER A 14 13.42 2.27 -26.52
CA SER A 14 12.71 1.87 -25.30
C SER A 14 13.31 0.61 -24.66
N LEU A 15 13.94 -0.27 -25.46
CA LEU A 15 14.49 -1.56 -25.01
C LEU A 15 15.38 -1.47 -23.76
N PRO A 16 16.34 -0.53 -23.63
CA PRO A 16 17.15 -0.42 -22.42
C PRO A 16 16.32 -0.17 -21.16
N SER A 17 15.30 0.70 -21.25
CA SER A 17 14.42 1.01 -20.10
C SER A 17 13.52 -0.15 -19.70
N ILE A 18 13.14 -1.02 -20.65
CA ILE A 18 12.37 -2.24 -20.37
C ILE A 18 13.24 -3.23 -19.60
N VAL A 19 14.51 -3.39 -19.98
CA VAL A 19 15.45 -4.25 -19.25
C VAL A 19 15.65 -3.73 -17.83
N GLU A 20 15.84 -2.41 -17.67
CA GLU A 20 15.97 -1.76 -16.37
C GLU A 20 14.73 -1.99 -15.48
N PHE A 21 13.53 -1.79 -16.04
CA PHE A 21 12.26 -2.08 -15.37
C PHE A 21 12.22 -3.52 -14.84
N ILE A 22 12.55 -4.52 -15.67
CA ILE A 22 12.53 -5.94 -15.29
C ILE A 22 13.51 -6.20 -14.14
N VAL A 23 14.73 -5.65 -14.22
CA VAL A 23 15.75 -5.83 -13.18
C VAL A 23 15.28 -5.24 -11.85
N ILE A 24 14.72 -4.02 -11.86
CA ILE A 24 14.19 -3.37 -10.65
C ILE A 24 13.08 -4.22 -10.02
N VAL A 25 12.14 -4.72 -10.84
CA VAL A 25 11.03 -5.56 -10.35
C VAL A 25 11.56 -6.84 -9.72
N ILE A 26 12.49 -7.54 -10.37
CA ILE A 26 13.08 -8.78 -9.84
C ILE A 26 13.75 -8.51 -8.49
N ILE A 27 14.62 -7.50 -8.42
CA ILE A 27 15.34 -7.16 -7.18
C ILE A 27 14.36 -6.78 -6.07
N GLY A 28 13.41 -5.90 -6.34
CA GLY A 28 12.48 -5.44 -5.30
C GLY A 28 11.54 -6.55 -4.82
N VAL A 29 11.14 -7.49 -5.69
CA VAL A 29 10.40 -8.69 -5.27
C VAL A 29 11.27 -9.55 -4.35
N ILE A 30 12.53 -9.81 -4.71
CA ILE A 30 13.47 -10.57 -3.85
C ILE A 30 13.61 -9.88 -2.48
N VAL A 31 13.81 -8.56 -2.46
CA VAL A 31 13.90 -7.77 -1.22
C VAL A 31 12.61 -7.88 -0.40
N ALA A 32 11.43 -7.77 -1.03
CA ALA A 32 10.15 -7.89 -0.34
C ALA A 32 9.97 -9.25 0.34
N TYR A 33 10.32 -10.34 -0.34
CA TYR A 33 10.29 -11.68 0.24
C TYR A 33 11.33 -11.85 1.35
N GLY A 34 12.55 -11.33 1.16
CA GLY A 34 13.61 -11.36 2.16
C GLY A 34 13.22 -10.62 3.45
N VAL A 35 12.77 -9.37 3.33
CA VAL A 35 12.29 -8.57 4.47
C VAL A 35 11.11 -9.25 5.17
N ALA A 36 10.14 -9.77 4.41
CA ALA A 36 9.01 -10.49 4.99
C ALA A 36 9.44 -11.76 5.76
N ALA A 37 10.44 -12.49 5.26
CA ALA A 37 10.97 -13.65 5.94
C ALA A 37 11.70 -13.27 7.25
N VAL A 38 12.51 -12.21 7.21
CA VAL A 38 13.19 -11.66 8.40
C VAL A 38 12.16 -11.20 9.43
N LEU A 39 11.15 -10.43 9.03
CA LEU A 39 10.10 -9.97 9.94
C LEU A 39 9.29 -11.13 10.51
N ARG A 40 8.92 -12.14 9.71
CA ARG A 40 8.25 -13.34 10.21
C ARG A 40 9.07 -14.01 11.29
N ARG A 41 10.39 -14.17 11.08
CA ARG A 41 11.27 -14.82 12.04
C ARG A 41 11.48 -13.98 13.30
N ALA A 42 11.59 -12.66 13.16
CA ALA A 42 11.71 -11.74 14.28
C ALA A 42 10.42 -11.67 15.12
N LEU A 43 9.26 -11.78 14.47
CA LEU A 43 7.95 -11.70 15.11
C LEU A 43 7.39 -13.07 15.53
N SER A 44 7.94 -14.18 15.04
CA SER A 44 7.57 -15.55 15.45
C SER A 44 8.19 -15.96 16.79
N LEU A 45 8.46 -15.00 17.68
CA LEU A 45 8.88 -15.31 19.04
C LEU A 45 7.74 -16.10 19.70
N LYS A 46 8.06 -17.28 20.28
CA LYS A 46 7.13 -18.18 20.99
C LYS A 46 6.21 -17.46 21.99
N TYR A 47 6.62 -16.28 22.43
CA TYR A 47 5.86 -15.38 23.29
C TYR A 47 4.47 -15.02 22.73
N PHE A 48 4.32 -14.83 21.42
CA PHE A 48 3.05 -14.40 20.82
C PHE A 48 2.09 -15.56 20.50
N ASP A 49 2.52 -16.81 20.67
CA ASP A 49 1.63 -17.97 20.47
C ASP A 49 0.49 -18.03 21.50
N GLN A 50 0.66 -17.36 22.64
CA GLN A 50 -0.34 -17.25 23.70
C GLN A 50 -1.45 -16.22 23.39
N TYR A 51 -1.25 -15.36 22.39
CA TYR A 51 -2.16 -14.27 22.04
C TYR A 51 -2.57 -14.34 20.56
N PRO A 52 -3.62 -15.11 20.21
CA PRO A 52 -4.03 -15.33 18.82
C PRO A 52 -4.40 -14.03 18.09
N GLU A 53 -4.99 -13.06 18.77
CA GLU A 53 -5.32 -11.72 18.24
C GLU A 53 -4.05 -10.96 17.81
N VAL A 54 -3.00 -11.00 18.63
CA VAL A 54 -1.71 -10.34 18.36
C VAL A 54 -0.98 -11.07 17.22
N LYS A 55 -0.99 -12.41 17.22
CA LYS A 55 -0.39 -13.20 16.14
C LYS A 55 -1.02 -12.90 14.78
N GLY A 56 -2.34 -12.74 14.73
CA GLY A 56 -3.08 -12.31 13.54
C GLY A 56 -2.61 -10.94 13.04
N LEU A 57 -2.52 -9.95 13.94
CA LEU A 57 -1.97 -8.63 13.61
C LEU A 57 -0.56 -8.68 13.06
N LEU A 58 0.34 -9.44 13.71
CA LEU A 58 1.73 -9.54 13.28
C LEU A 58 1.81 -10.14 11.87
N GLY A 59 1.02 -11.17 11.58
CA GLY A 59 0.92 -11.75 10.25
C GLY A 59 0.44 -10.74 9.20
N LEU A 60 -0.61 -9.97 9.51
CA LEU A 60 -1.11 -8.88 8.66
C LEU A 60 -0.05 -7.80 8.45
N SER A 61 0.66 -7.39 9.51
CA SER A 61 1.73 -6.39 9.44
C SER A 61 2.88 -6.84 8.54
N VAL A 62 3.30 -8.10 8.60
CA VAL A 62 4.34 -8.58 7.68
C VAL A 62 3.84 -8.63 6.24
N GLY A 63 2.59 -9.06 6.02
CA GLY A 63 1.96 -9.02 4.71
C GLY A 63 1.89 -7.59 4.14
N ALA A 64 1.52 -6.63 4.98
CA ALA A 64 1.43 -5.22 4.66
C ALA A 64 2.80 -4.63 4.28
N VAL A 65 3.86 -4.90 5.06
CA VAL A 65 5.22 -4.46 4.72
C VAL A 65 5.69 -5.07 3.40
N LYS A 66 5.44 -6.37 3.18
CA LYS A 66 5.77 -7.03 1.90
C LYS A 66 5.06 -6.34 0.73
N ALA A 67 3.75 -6.12 0.84
CA ALA A 67 2.96 -5.47 -0.18
C ALA A 67 3.43 -4.02 -0.43
N PHE A 68 3.77 -3.28 0.63
CA PHE A 68 4.33 -1.93 0.53
C PHE A 68 5.60 -1.91 -0.32
N ILE A 69 6.56 -2.78 0.00
CA ILE A 69 7.84 -2.85 -0.72
C ILE A 69 7.61 -3.17 -2.20
N ILE A 70 6.69 -4.09 -2.51
CA ILE A 70 6.35 -4.43 -3.91
C ILE A 70 5.75 -3.23 -4.63
N LEU A 71 4.80 -2.52 -4.01
CA LEU A 71 4.15 -1.36 -4.64
C LEU A 71 5.13 -0.20 -4.85
N VAL A 72 6.02 0.06 -3.89
CA VAL A 72 7.09 1.06 -4.03
C VAL A 72 8.10 0.63 -5.10
N THR A 73 8.43 -0.67 -5.17
CA THR A 73 9.29 -1.19 -6.26
C THR A 73 8.65 -0.95 -7.61
N LEU A 74 7.36 -1.24 -7.76
CA LEU A 74 6.64 -0.99 -9.00
C LEU A 74 6.60 0.50 -9.33
N ALA A 75 6.38 1.37 -8.34
CA ALA A 75 6.45 2.81 -8.52
C ALA A 75 7.80 3.23 -9.13
N ILE A 76 8.91 2.78 -8.54
CA ILE A 76 10.25 3.07 -9.03
C ILE A 76 10.45 2.49 -10.43
N ALA A 77 10.05 1.24 -10.67
CA ALA A 77 10.19 0.59 -11.97
C ALA A 77 9.42 1.34 -13.07
N PHE A 78 8.17 1.74 -12.82
CA PHE A 78 7.39 2.52 -13.77
C PHE A 78 7.98 3.91 -14.03
N SER A 79 8.63 4.53 -13.03
CA SER A 79 9.24 5.85 -13.18
C SER A 79 10.41 5.88 -14.18
N VAL A 80 11.11 4.75 -14.36
CA VAL A 80 12.25 4.64 -15.29
C VAL A 80 11.84 4.19 -16.70
N LEU A 81 10.60 3.73 -16.88
CA LEU A 81 10.11 3.15 -18.12
C LEU A 81 9.83 4.23 -19.17
N LYS A 82 10.59 4.23 -20.28
CA LYS A 82 10.50 5.24 -21.35
C LYS A 82 9.87 4.61 -22.58
N LEU A 83 8.59 4.90 -22.82
CA LEU A 83 7.78 4.32 -23.90
C LEU A 83 7.29 5.39 -24.90
N GLY A 84 8.10 6.43 -25.12
CA GLY A 84 7.72 7.58 -25.95
C GLY A 84 6.52 8.31 -25.34
N PRO A 85 5.42 8.55 -26.07
CA PRO A 85 4.23 9.27 -25.56
C PRO A 85 3.61 8.64 -24.31
N ALA A 86 3.73 7.32 -24.13
CA ALA A 86 3.16 6.62 -22.99
C ALA A 86 3.95 6.82 -21.68
N THR A 87 5.15 7.43 -21.74
CA THR A 87 5.99 7.69 -20.57
C THR A 87 5.28 8.56 -19.53
N LEU A 88 4.46 9.52 -19.97
CA LEU A 88 3.68 10.37 -19.06
C LEU A 88 2.74 9.53 -18.20
N TYR A 89 1.92 8.66 -18.82
CA TYR A 89 1.03 7.77 -18.08
C TYR A 89 1.78 6.82 -17.13
N MET A 90 2.96 6.32 -17.54
CA MET A 90 3.77 5.47 -16.66
C MET A 90 4.28 6.26 -15.43
N GLN A 91 4.66 7.52 -15.59
CA GLN A 91 5.05 8.40 -14.48
C GLN A 91 3.86 8.70 -13.57
N GLU A 92 2.68 8.94 -14.13
CA GLU A 92 1.47 9.14 -13.33
C GLU A 92 1.15 7.92 -12.46
N ILE A 93 1.18 6.71 -13.05
CA ILE A 93 1.04 5.45 -12.31
C ILE A 93 2.12 5.32 -11.25
N ALA A 94 3.37 5.62 -11.60
CA ALA A 94 4.50 5.53 -10.70
C ALA A 94 4.28 6.34 -9.42
N ASN A 95 3.87 7.61 -9.51
CA ASN A 95 3.68 8.39 -8.29
C ASN A 95 2.33 8.13 -7.58
N TYR A 96 1.38 7.42 -8.21
CA TYR A 96 0.14 6.97 -7.55
C TYR A 96 0.37 5.78 -6.61
N LEU A 97 1.17 4.80 -7.06
CA LEU A 97 1.34 3.51 -6.39
C LEU A 97 1.76 3.61 -4.91
N PRO A 98 2.68 4.50 -4.49
CA PRO A 98 3.05 4.63 -3.08
C PRO A 98 1.88 5.10 -2.20
N SER A 99 1.07 6.04 -2.69
CA SER A 99 -0.09 6.55 -1.95
C SER A 99 -1.16 5.47 -1.82
N LEU A 100 -1.40 4.73 -2.91
CA LEU A 100 -2.29 3.57 -2.90
C LEU A 100 -1.82 2.51 -1.89
N ALA A 101 -0.52 2.22 -1.84
CA ALA A 101 0.06 1.30 -0.87
C ALA A 101 -0.21 1.76 0.57
N GLY A 102 0.01 3.05 0.85
CA GLY A 102 -0.29 3.65 2.15
C GLY A 102 -1.77 3.50 2.53
N ALA A 103 -2.69 3.78 1.59
CA ALA A 103 -4.12 3.63 1.83
C ALA A 103 -4.53 2.18 2.12
N ILE A 104 -4.03 1.19 1.36
CA ILE A 104 -4.33 -0.23 1.57
C ILE A 104 -3.84 -0.69 2.95
N ILE A 105 -2.62 -0.29 3.34
CA ILE A 105 -2.03 -0.65 4.63
C ILE A 105 -2.80 0.00 5.77
N LEU A 106 -3.16 1.27 5.62
CA LEU A 106 -3.94 1.98 6.62
C LEU A 106 -5.31 1.33 6.82
N LEU A 107 -5.99 0.91 5.74
CA LEU A 107 -7.26 0.21 5.84
C LEU A 107 -7.10 -1.16 6.52
N THR A 108 -6.14 -1.97 6.06
CA THR A 108 -5.96 -3.33 6.59
C THR A 108 -5.48 -3.35 8.04
N LEU A 109 -4.40 -2.65 8.36
CA LEU A 109 -3.86 -2.60 9.72
C LEU A 109 -4.69 -1.72 10.63
N GLY A 110 -5.18 -0.59 10.12
CA GLY A 110 -5.98 0.34 10.91
C GLY A 110 -7.30 -0.26 11.39
N VAL A 111 -8.04 -0.96 10.52
CA VAL A 111 -9.26 -1.67 10.93
C VAL A 111 -8.95 -2.74 11.97
N ALA A 112 -7.86 -3.49 11.79
CA ALA A 112 -7.46 -4.53 12.74
C ALA A 112 -7.08 -3.93 14.11
N LEU A 113 -6.37 -2.80 14.13
CA LEU A 113 -6.03 -2.07 15.35
C LEU A 113 -7.27 -1.50 16.05
N ILE A 114 -8.24 -0.97 15.31
CA ILE A 114 -9.50 -0.48 15.89
C ILE A 114 -10.24 -1.59 16.62
N ASN A 115 -10.35 -2.77 16.00
CA ASN A 115 -11.02 -3.90 16.63
C ASN A 115 -10.36 -4.23 17.97
N ILE A 116 -9.04 -4.35 17.98
CA ILE A 116 -8.29 -4.70 19.19
C ILE A 116 -8.37 -3.61 20.24
N LEU A 117 -8.30 -2.33 19.85
CA LEU A 117 -8.45 -1.21 20.77
C LEU A 117 -9.84 -1.22 21.43
N VAL A 118 -10.90 -1.37 20.64
CA VAL A 118 -12.26 -1.35 21.18
C VAL A 118 -12.54 -2.60 22.01
N ASP A 119 -12.09 -3.78 21.58
CA ASP A 119 -12.20 -5.03 22.34
C ASP A 119 -11.47 -4.91 23.70
N TYR A 120 -10.27 -4.31 23.70
CA TYR A 120 -9.51 -4.05 24.92
C TYR A 120 -10.26 -3.10 25.87
N ILE A 121 -10.76 -1.98 25.36
CA ILE A 121 -11.55 -1.04 26.17
C ILE A 121 -12.78 -1.74 26.74
N GLN A 122 -13.53 -2.47 25.91
CA GLN A 122 -14.72 -3.21 26.34
C GLN A 122 -14.41 -4.17 27.50
N ARG A 123 -13.31 -4.93 27.42
CA ARG A 123 -12.87 -5.82 28.50
C ARG A 123 -12.56 -5.04 29.79
N GLN A 124 -11.94 -3.87 29.67
CA GLN A 124 -11.54 -3.05 30.81
C GLN A 124 -12.71 -2.42 31.57
N VAL A 125 -13.77 -2.01 30.87
CA VAL A 125 -14.97 -1.39 31.49
C VAL A 125 -16.04 -2.41 31.92
N GLY A 126 -15.69 -3.70 32.02
CA GLY A 126 -16.61 -4.73 32.53
C GLY A 126 -17.57 -5.30 31.48
N GLY A 127 -17.25 -5.15 30.19
CA GLY A 127 -17.98 -5.71 29.07
C GLY A 127 -19.24 -4.93 28.68
N ALA A 128 -19.87 -5.35 27.57
CA ALA A 128 -21.17 -4.85 27.11
C ALA A 128 -22.32 -5.43 27.95
N SER A 129 -22.21 -5.36 29.28
CA SER A 129 -23.18 -5.90 30.23
C SER A 129 -24.58 -5.28 30.08
N SER A 130 -24.67 -4.10 29.45
CA SER A 130 -25.94 -3.48 29.07
C SER A 130 -26.05 -3.26 27.55
N PRO A 131 -27.28 -3.35 26.98
CA PRO A 131 -27.55 -3.02 25.57
C PRO A 131 -27.09 -1.59 25.18
N PHE A 132 -27.12 -0.66 26.14
CA PHE A 132 -26.61 0.70 25.97
C PHE A 132 -25.10 0.70 25.72
N MET A 133 -24.32 0.02 26.57
CA MET A 133 -22.87 -0.05 26.40
C MET A 133 -22.48 -0.74 25.08
N ALA A 134 -23.20 -1.81 24.69
CA ALA A 134 -23.01 -2.44 23.39
C ALA A 134 -23.16 -1.43 22.23
N SER A 135 -24.20 -0.59 22.30
CA SER A 135 -24.47 0.44 21.30
C SER A 135 -23.38 1.52 21.26
N VAL A 136 -22.93 1.98 22.44
CA VAL A 136 -21.84 2.95 22.56
C VAL A 136 -20.56 2.43 21.88
N PHE A 137 -20.18 1.18 22.13
CA PHE A 137 -18.99 0.61 21.50
C PHE A 137 -19.15 0.39 20.00
N ASN A 138 -20.34 0.04 19.52
CA ASN A 138 -20.58 -0.08 18.08
C ASN A 138 -20.47 1.28 17.38
N ILE A 139 -21.01 2.33 17.98
CA ILE A 139 -20.86 3.71 17.48
C ILE A 139 -19.38 4.12 17.50
N LEU A 140 -18.64 3.80 18.56
CA LEU A 140 -17.20 4.06 18.63
C LEU A 140 -16.43 3.34 17.51
N ARG A 141 -16.67 2.04 17.30
CA ARG A 141 -16.06 1.27 16.19
C ARG A 141 -16.36 1.91 14.85
N PHE A 142 -17.64 2.22 14.59
CA PHE A 142 -18.07 2.84 13.35
C PHE A 142 -17.40 4.21 13.14
N GLY A 143 -17.35 5.05 14.17
CA GLY A 143 -16.70 6.36 14.12
C GLY A 143 -15.21 6.25 13.80
N LEU A 144 -14.50 5.32 14.45
CA LEU A 144 -13.09 5.07 14.17
C LEU A 144 -12.86 4.52 12.76
N TYR A 145 -13.73 3.62 12.28
CA TYR A 145 -13.67 3.15 10.89
C TYR A 145 -13.87 4.27 9.89
N ALA A 146 -14.85 5.15 10.13
CA ALA A 146 -15.10 6.31 9.27
C ALA A 146 -13.87 7.23 9.19
N VAL A 147 -13.17 7.47 10.31
CA VAL A 147 -11.93 8.25 10.32
C VAL A 147 -10.84 7.58 9.48
N ILE A 148 -10.61 6.28 9.66
CA ILE A 148 -9.59 5.54 8.90
C ILE A 148 -9.91 5.52 7.41
N ILE A 149 -11.17 5.25 7.05
CA ILE A 149 -11.63 5.28 5.67
C ILE A 149 -11.44 6.67 5.07
N LYS A 150 -11.81 7.74 5.79
CA LYS A 150 -11.61 9.12 5.32
C LYS A 150 -10.13 9.39 5.01
N ILE A 151 -9.21 9.03 5.91
CA ILE A 151 -7.78 9.25 5.71
C ILE A 151 -7.26 8.40 4.55
N ALA A 152 -7.65 7.13 4.46
CA ALA A 152 -7.24 6.25 3.36
C ALA A 152 -7.74 6.74 2.00
N VAL A 153 -9.00 7.19 1.93
CA VAL A 153 -9.58 7.82 0.74
C VAL A 153 -8.84 9.10 0.40
N GLN A 154 -8.51 9.94 1.39
CA GLN A 154 -7.73 11.16 1.14
C GLN A 154 -6.35 10.83 0.58
N LEU A 155 -5.65 9.83 1.09
CA LEU A 155 -4.38 9.38 0.52
C LEU A 155 -4.56 8.91 -0.94
N ALA A 156 -5.55 8.07 -1.20
CA ALA A 156 -5.80 7.55 -2.54
C ALA A 156 -6.24 8.65 -3.54
N ILE A 157 -7.08 9.60 -3.12
CA ILE A 157 -7.66 10.62 -4.00
C ILE A 157 -6.74 11.83 -4.16
N PHE A 158 -6.01 12.27 -3.13
CA PHE A 158 -5.19 13.49 -3.21
C PHE A 158 -4.16 13.42 -4.36
N TYR A 159 -3.68 12.22 -4.67
CA TYR A 159 -2.85 12.03 -5.85
C TYR A 159 -3.65 12.05 -7.17
N LEU A 160 -4.85 11.48 -7.21
CA LEU A 160 -5.71 11.53 -8.39
C LEU A 160 -6.09 12.99 -8.76
N ASP A 161 -6.30 13.86 -7.78
CA ASP A 161 -6.57 15.28 -8.01
C ASP A 161 -5.36 16.03 -8.57
N THR A 162 -4.13 15.66 -8.17
CA THR A 162 -2.90 16.22 -8.77
C THR A 162 -2.69 15.82 -10.23
N LEU A 163 -3.31 14.73 -10.71
CA LEU A 163 -3.28 14.33 -12.11
C LEU A 163 -4.25 15.12 -13.00
N HIS A 164 -5.27 15.77 -12.43
CA HIS A 164 -6.33 16.47 -13.17
C HIS A 164 -6.18 18.00 -13.18
N GLN A 165 -5.05 18.56 -12.73
CA GLN A 165 -4.83 20.00 -12.87
C GLN A 165 -4.59 20.35 -14.35
N PRO A 166 -5.38 21.26 -14.95
CA PRO A 166 -5.10 21.76 -16.29
C PRO A 166 -3.73 22.43 -16.29
N LEU A 167 -2.94 22.21 -17.34
CA LEU A 167 -1.67 22.91 -17.56
C LEU A 167 -1.88 24.42 -17.33
N PRO A 168 -1.02 25.10 -16.57
CA PRO A 168 -1.03 26.56 -16.56
C PRO A 168 -0.83 27.02 -18.00
N LEU A 169 -1.80 27.78 -18.51
CA LEU A 169 -1.70 28.48 -19.79
C LEU A 169 -0.55 29.49 -19.66
N LEU A 170 0.62 29.12 -20.17
CA LEU A 170 1.72 30.04 -20.48
C LEU A 170 1.79 30.24 -21.99
#